data_AF-A0A2K9PIX9-F1
#
_entry.id   AF-A0A2K9PIX9-F1
#
_cell.length_a   1.000
_cell.length_b   1.000
_cell.length_c   1.000
_cell.angle_alpha   90.00
_cell.angle_beta   90.00
_cell.angle_gamma   90.00
#
_symmetry.space_group_name_H-M   'P 1'
#
loop_
_entity.id
_entity.type
_entity.pdbx_description
1 polymer ?
#
loop_
_entity_poly.entity_id
_entity_poly.type
_entity_poly.pdbx_seq_one_letter_code
_entity_poly.pdbx_strand_id
1 'polypeptide(L)'
;MQKLDSGEYDSDLVSGLRLVASLWHGMHAGDFILSNEQNLMLWRWVVAAVFICEMFDTNGSVEVKNEQGEPEEVTVYTGEQGGIVIYPWSERFALANHIEGLAYEMFPANKAPEMAAAIYRSMIDISPVTGIDMSEGGLKGMALLHDSFIETLKTEGIPAAPMAH
;
A
#
# COMPACT_ATOMS: atom_id res chain seq x y z
N MET A 1 14.67 2.61 -5.54
CA MET A 1 13.39 2.57 -6.29
C MET A 1 13.06 1.19 -6.79
N GLN A 2 13.85 0.60 -7.71
CA GLN A 2 13.57 -0.76 -8.22
C GLN A 2 13.32 -1.79 -7.10
N LYS A 3 14.13 -1.77 -6.03
CA LYS A 3 13.95 -2.66 -4.86
C LYS A 3 12.60 -2.52 -4.13
N LEU A 4 12.08 -1.30 -4.02
CA LEU A 4 10.77 -1.07 -3.39
C LEU A 4 9.65 -1.57 -4.31
N ASP A 5 9.79 -1.34 -5.60
CA ASP A 5 8.78 -1.75 -6.59
C ASP A 5 8.73 -3.26 -6.82
N SER A 6 9.88 -3.92 -6.83
CA SER A 6 9.98 -5.38 -6.89
C SER A 6 9.49 -6.08 -5.62
N GLY A 7 9.16 -5.32 -4.56
CA GLY A 7 8.75 -5.89 -3.28
C GLY A 7 9.89 -6.53 -2.48
N GLU A 8 11.16 -6.15 -2.73
CA GLU A 8 12.31 -6.71 -1.98
C GLU A 8 12.19 -6.45 -0.47
N TYR A 9 11.49 -5.38 -0.09
CA TYR A 9 11.26 -4.99 1.30
C TYR A 9 9.89 -5.40 1.85
N ASP A 10 9.07 -6.14 1.09
CA ASP A 10 7.73 -6.53 1.57
C ASP A 10 7.80 -7.53 2.73
N SER A 11 8.88 -8.30 2.85
CA SER A 11 9.14 -9.21 3.98
C SER A 11 9.86 -8.55 5.17
N ASP A 12 10.39 -7.34 5.00
CA ASP A 12 11.04 -6.56 6.05
C ASP A 12 10.72 -5.07 5.87
N LEU A 13 9.52 -4.72 6.31
CA LEU A 13 9.00 -3.35 6.23
C LEU A 13 9.88 -2.36 7.00
N VAL A 14 10.51 -2.79 8.09
CA VAL A 14 11.40 -1.92 8.89
C VAL A 14 12.62 -1.50 8.06
N SER A 15 13.27 -2.45 7.39
CA SER A 15 14.39 -2.13 6.49
C SER A 15 13.96 -1.25 5.33
N GLY A 16 12.77 -1.50 4.76
CA GLY A 16 12.20 -0.66 3.70
C GLY A 16 11.94 0.77 4.17
N LEU A 17 11.32 0.95 5.35
CA LEU A 17 11.06 2.26 5.95
C LEU A 17 12.34 3.03 6.28
N ARG A 18 13.41 2.35 6.70
CA ARG A 18 14.74 2.97 6.86
C ARG A 18 15.32 3.48 5.54
N LEU A 19 15.13 2.72 4.47
CA LEU A 19 15.51 3.18 3.12
C LEU A 19 14.69 4.42 2.73
N VAL A 20 13.37 4.41 2.94
CA VAL A 20 12.49 5.57 2.68
C VAL A 20 12.98 6.80 3.44
N ALA A 21 13.24 6.68 4.75
CA ALA A 21 13.74 7.78 5.56
C ALA A 21 15.07 8.34 5.04
N SER A 22 15.98 7.45 4.62
CA SER A 22 17.26 7.85 4.02
C SER A 22 17.07 8.60 2.69
N LEU A 23 16.10 8.15 1.87
CA LEU A 23 15.76 8.81 0.61
C LEU A 23 15.18 10.20 0.84
N TRP A 24 14.21 10.34 1.75
CA TRP A 24 13.64 11.65 2.09
C TRP A 24 14.68 12.61 2.68
N HIS A 25 15.62 12.10 3.48
CA HIS A 25 16.72 12.92 3.98
C HIS A 25 17.57 13.50 2.86
N GLY A 26 18.02 12.67 1.91
CA GLY A 26 18.80 13.14 0.76
C GLY A 26 18.02 14.09 -0.16
N MET A 27 16.72 13.84 -0.35
CA MET A 27 15.84 14.76 -1.09
C MET A 27 15.73 16.13 -0.39
N HIS A 28 15.59 16.15 0.94
CA HIS A 28 15.52 17.38 1.72
C HIS A 28 16.86 18.14 1.74
N ALA A 29 17.98 17.42 1.75
CA ALA A 29 19.32 17.99 1.64
C ALA A 29 19.64 18.53 0.23
N GLY A 30 18.83 18.18 -0.78
CA GLY A 30 19.05 18.55 -2.18
C GLY A 30 20.08 17.67 -2.91
N ASP A 31 20.42 16.51 -2.35
CA ASP A 31 21.40 15.58 -2.92
C ASP A 31 20.92 14.95 -4.23
N PHE A 32 19.60 14.78 -4.37
CA PHE A 32 18.97 14.27 -5.58
C PHE A 32 17.48 14.65 -5.65
N ILE A 33 16.90 14.50 -6.85
CA ILE A 33 15.49 14.72 -7.12
C ILE A 33 14.93 13.46 -7.77
N LEU A 34 13.79 12.98 -7.28
CA LEU A 34 13.08 11.86 -7.89
C LEU A 34 12.26 12.33 -9.09
N SER A 35 12.16 11.48 -10.12
CA SER A 35 11.14 11.68 -11.15
C SER A 35 9.74 11.48 -10.58
N ASN A 36 8.71 11.98 -11.27
CA ASN A 36 7.31 11.78 -10.83
C ASN A 36 6.96 10.30 -10.67
N GLU A 37 7.45 9.44 -11.58
CA GLU A 37 7.27 7.98 -11.50
C GLU A 37 7.98 7.38 -10.27
N GLN A 38 9.23 7.77 -10.02
CA GLN A 38 9.96 7.29 -8.84
C GLN A 38 9.31 7.74 -7.53
N ASN A 39 8.79 8.97 -7.49
CA ASN A 39 8.06 9.49 -6.35
C ASN A 39 6.73 8.75 -6.15
N LEU A 40 6.01 8.44 -7.22
CA LEU A 40 4.79 7.63 -7.17
C LEU A 40 5.07 6.24 -6.57
N MET A 41 6.08 5.55 -7.08
CA MET A 41 6.49 4.22 -6.59
C MET A 41 6.89 4.25 -5.11
N LEU A 42 7.63 5.29 -4.69
CA LEU A 42 8.00 5.49 -3.29
C LEU A 42 6.76 5.62 -2.40
N TRP A 43 5.83 6.50 -2.77
CA TRP A 43 4.62 6.75 -1.97
C TRP A 43 3.67 5.56 -1.94
N ARG A 44 3.51 4.83 -3.06
CA ARG A 44 2.73 3.58 -3.10
C ARG A 44 3.26 2.58 -2.08
N TRP A 45 4.59 2.40 -2.04
CA TRP A 45 5.21 1.49 -1.09
C TRP A 45 5.04 1.96 0.35
N VAL A 46 5.20 3.26 0.62
CA VAL A 46 4.97 3.84 1.96
C VAL A 46 3.55 3.60 2.45
N VAL A 47 2.53 3.90 1.65
CA VAL A 47 1.13 3.71 2.06
C VAL A 47 0.84 2.25 2.36
N ALA A 48 1.30 1.32 1.50
CA ALA A 48 1.15 -0.11 1.74
C ALA A 48 1.84 -0.57 3.04
N ALA A 49 3.10 -0.16 3.26
CA ALA A 49 3.85 -0.55 4.44
C ALA A 49 3.23 0.00 5.74
N VAL A 50 2.85 1.28 5.76
CA VAL A 50 2.24 1.93 6.93
C VAL A 50 0.88 1.31 7.23
N PHE A 51 0.07 1.04 6.22
CA PHE A 51 -1.22 0.36 6.41
C PHE A 51 -1.06 -1.05 6.98
N ILE A 52 -0.08 -1.84 6.50
CA ILE A 52 0.20 -3.17 7.05
C ILE A 52 0.62 -3.10 8.52
N CYS A 53 1.49 -2.14 8.89
CA CYS A 53 1.86 -1.93 10.29
C CYS A 53 0.63 -1.55 11.14
N GLU A 54 -0.18 -0.61 10.66
CA GLU A 54 -1.40 -0.16 11.35
C GLU A 54 -2.39 -1.32 11.58
N MET A 55 -2.61 -2.17 10.57
CA MET A 55 -3.49 -3.34 10.70
C MET A 55 -2.88 -4.41 11.60
N PHE A 56 -1.57 -4.59 11.59
CA PHE A 56 -0.90 -5.51 12.52
C PHE A 56 -1.05 -5.05 13.97
N ASP A 57 -0.85 -3.76 14.23
CA ASP A 57 -0.94 -3.20 15.58
C ASP A 57 -2.39 -3.20 16.11
N THR A 58 -3.38 -3.00 15.22
CA THR A 58 -4.80 -2.90 15.60
C THR A 58 -5.56 -4.23 15.59
N ASN A 59 -5.34 -5.07 14.58
CA ASN A 59 -6.09 -6.32 14.37
C ASN A 59 -5.23 -7.57 14.60
N GLY A 60 -3.91 -7.44 14.63
CA GLY A 60 -2.98 -8.55 14.77
C GLY A 60 -2.73 -9.32 13.48
N SER A 61 -2.18 -10.52 13.66
CA SER A 61 -1.80 -11.46 12.62
C SER A 61 -2.40 -12.83 12.88
N VAL A 62 -2.41 -13.67 11.84
CA VAL A 62 -2.76 -15.09 11.91
C VAL A 62 -1.73 -15.93 11.17
N GLU A 63 -1.55 -17.18 11.61
CA GLU A 63 -0.77 -18.16 10.86
C GLU A 63 -1.62 -18.76 9.73
N VAL A 64 -1.13 -18.65 8.50
CA VAL A 64 -1.70 -19.29 7.32
C VAL A 64 -0.68 -20.24 6.69
N LYS A 65 -1.14 -21.10 5.77
CA LYS A 65 -0.23 -21.89 4.94
C LYS A 65 0.02 -21.16 3.63
N ASN A 66 1.28 -20.89 3.32
CA ASN A 66 1.67 -20.31 2.05
C ASN A 66 1.49 -21.33 0.89
N GLU A 67 1.86 -20.93 -0.33
CA GLU A 67 1.75 -21.78 -1.52
C GLU A 67 2.55 -23.10 -1.42
N GLN A 68 3.59 -23.12 -0.57
CA GLN A 68 4.43 -24.29 -0.33
C GLN A 68 3.89 -25.17 0.82
N GLY A 69 2.80 -24.74 1.47
CA GLY A 69 2.19 -25.41 2.61
C GLY A 69 2.87 -25.11 3.95
N GLU A 70 3.86 -24.23 3.96
CA GLU A 70 4.62 -23.82 5.14
C GLU A 70 3.86 -22.73 5.93
N PRO A 71 3.98 -22.72 7.27
CA PRO A 71 3.34 -21.70 8.09
C PRO A 71 3.95 -20.32 7.82
N GLU A 72 3.08 -19.33 7.67
CA GLU A 72 3.41 -17.93 7.45
C GLU A 72 2.52 -17.06 8.34
N GLU A 73 3.12 -16.11 9.06
CA GLU A 73 2.39 -15.12 9.84
C GLU A 73 1.99 -13.94 8.96
N VAL A 74 0.69 -13.65 8.88
CA VAL A 74 0.14 -12.64 7.95
C VAL A 74 -0.82 -11.71 8.69
N THR A 75 -0.72 -10.42 8.38
CA THR A 75 -1.55 -9.37 8.96
C THR A 75 -3.02 -9.52 8.55
N VAL A 76 -3.92 -9.19 9.48
CA VAL A 76 -5.37 -9.24 9.25
C VAL A 76 -5.94 -7.83 9.07
N TYR A 77 -6.69 -7.63 7.99
CA TYR A 77 -7.65 -6.54 7.91
C TYR A 77 -8.99 -7.01 8.49
N THR A 78 -9.63 -6.17 9.31
CA THR A 78 -11.03 -6.36 9.73
C THR A 78 -11.80 -5.05 9.57
N GLY A 79 -12.91 -5.09 8.84
CA GLY A 79 -13.80 -3.95 8.59
C GLY A 79 -15.28 -4.32 8.69
N GLU A 80 -16.15 -3.46 8.15
CA GLU A 80 -17.60 -3.64 8.26
C GLU A 80 -18.09 -4.88 7.52
N GLN A 81 -17.39 -5.26 6.44
CA GLN A 81 -17.75 -6.41 5.63
C GLN A 81 -17.06 -7.71 6.09
N GLY A 82 -16.26 -7.70 7.14
CA GLY A 82 -15.57 -8.88 7.67
C GLY A 82 -14.06 -8.71 7.63
N GLY A 83 -13.33 -9.83 7.66
CA GLY A 83 -11.88 -9.81 7.69
C GLY A 83 -11.22 -10.70 6.65
N ILE A 84 -10.06 -10.27 6.18
CA ILE A 84 -9.19 -10.99 5.24
C ILE A 84 -7.74 -10.83 5.67
N VAL A 85 -6.87 -11.75 5.25
CA VAL A 85 -5.43 -11.56 5.35
C VAL A 85 -4.97 -10.60 4.24
N ILE A 86 -4.02 -9.74 4.57
CA ILE A 86 -3.47 -8.74 3.65
C ILE A 86 -1.95 -8.85 3.58
N TYR A 87 -1.39 -8.59 2.40
CA TYR A 87 0.05 -8.63 2.16
C TYR A 87 0.52 -7.30 1.58
N PRO A 88 1.76 -6.85 1.84
CA PRO A 88 2.24 -5.60 1.26
C PRO A 88 2.14 -5.55 -0.27
N TRP A 89 2.37 -6.68 -0.96
CA TRP A 89 2.23 -6.76 -2.41
C TRP A 89 0.77 -6.61 -2.87
N SER A 90 -0.21 -7.15 -2.13
CA SER A 90 -1.63 -7.04 -2.48
C SER A 90 -2.09 -5.59 -2.32
N GLU A 91 -1.63 -4.91 -1.28
CA GLU A 91 -1.92 -3.49 -1.04
C GLU A 91 -1.33 -2.61 -2.14
N ARG A 92 -0.07 -2.83 -2.51
CA ARG A 92 0.55 -2.09 -3.63
C ARG A 92 -0.23 -2.29 -4.93
N PHE A 93 -0.71 -3.51 -5.20
CA PHE A 93 -1.50 -3.80 -6.38
C PHE A 93 -2.87 -3.11 -6.35
N ALA A 94 -3.57 -3.16 -5.21
CA ALA A 94 -4.85 -2.47 -5.04
C ALA A 94 -4.71 -0.95 -5.21
N LEU A 95 -3.70 -0.36 -4.59
CA LEU A 95 -3.38 1.07 -4.71
C LEU A 95 -3.09 1.47 -6.17
N ALA A 96 -2.27 0.69 -6.87
CA ALA A 96 -1.96 0.93 -8.28
C ALA A 96 -3.22 0.88 -9.17
N ASN A 97 -4.08 -0.12 -8.98
CA ASN A 97 -5.29 -0.26 -9.81
C ASN A 97 -6.33 0.81 -9.52
N HIS A 98 -6.58 1.13 -8.25
CA HIS A 98 -7.70 1.98 -7.88
C HIS A 98 -7.32 3.46 -7.78
N ILE A 99 -6.18 3.78 -7.18
CA ILE A 99 -5.76 5.18 -6.99
C ILE A 99 -5.00 5.67 -8.22
N GLU A 100 -4.00 4.92 -8.70
CA GLU A 100 -3.24 5.35 -9.89
C GLU A 100 -4.09 5.23 -11.14
N GLY A 101 -4.83 4.11 -11.31
CA GLY A 101 -5.77 3.94 -12.42
C GLY A 101 -6.74 5.12 -12.56
N LEU A 102 -7.39 5.52 -11.46
CA LEU A 102 -8.26 6.71 -11.46
C LEU A 102 -7.51 8.00 -11.81
N ALA A 103 -6.28 8.19 -11.32
CA ALA A 103 -5.48 9.36 -11.69
C ALA A 103 -5.16 9.40 -13.19
N TYR A 104 -4.89 8.26 -13.83
CA TYR A 104 -4.65 8.17 -15.27
C TYR A 104 -5.93 8.36 -16.11
N GLU A 105 -7.10 8.06 -15.56
CA GLU A 105 -8.38 8.39 -16.19
C GLU A 105 -8.70 9.89 -16.10
N MET A 106 -8.37 10.52 -14.96
CA MET A 106 -8.74 11.91 -14.68
C MET A 106 -7.74 12.96 -15.20
N PHE A 107 -6.47 12.59 -15.37
CA PHE A 107 -5.40 13.53 -15.72
C PHE A 107 -4.59 13.05 -16.91
N PRO A 108 -3.96 13.98 -17.67
CA PRO A 108 -3.00 13.61 -18.71
C PRO A 108 -1.88 12.72 -18.16
N ALA A 109 -1.39 11.76 -18.95
CA ALA A 109 -0.42 10.75 -18.50
C ALA A 109 0.87 11.33 -17.89
N ASN A 110 1.31 12.53 -18.31
CA ASN A 110 2.48 13.20 -17.73
C ASN A 110 2.22 13.87 -16.38
N LYS A 111 0.95 13.96 -15.96
CA LYS A 111 0.48 14.57 -14.70
C LYS A 111 -0.10 13.54 -13.74
N ALA A 112 -0.66 12.44 -14.24
CA ALA A 112 -1.26 11.39 -13.40
C ALA A 112 -0.34 10.88 -12.27
N PRO A 113 0.97 10.62 -12.47
CA PRO A 113 1.85 10.18 -11.39
C PRO A 113 2.00 11.21 -10.26
N GLU A 114 2.06 12.50 -10.60
CA GLU A 114 2.14 13.59 -9.63
C GLU A 114 0.86 13.66 -8.79
N MET A 115 -0.30 13.49 -9.43
CA MET A 115 -1.60 13.53 -8.75
C MET A 115 -1.81 12.32 -7.84
N ALA A 116 -1.49 11.11 -8.30
CA ALA A 116 -1.58 9.90 -7.49
C ALA A 116 -0.64 9.96 -6.28
N ALA A 117 0.61 10.41 -6.46
CA ALA A 117 1.54 10.61 -5.36
C ALA A 117 1.04 11.65 -4.33
N ALA A 118 0.34 12.69 -4.78
CA ALA A 118 -0.27 13.67 -3.89
C ALA A 118 -1.42 13.06 -3.05
N ILE A 119 -2.22 12.17 -3.64
CA ILE A 119 -3.25 11.41 -2.92
C ILE A 119 -2.59 10.53 -1.86
N TYR A 120 -1.60 9.72 -2.22
CA TYR A 120 -0.89 8.88 -1.26
C TYR A 120 -0.27 9.67 -0.11
N ARG A 121 0.35 10.80 -0.40
CA ARG A 121 0.90 11.68 0.66
C ARG A 121 -0.19 12.17 1.61
N SER A 122 -1.42 12.41 1.14
CA SER A 122 -2.54 12.81 2.00
C SER A 122 -3.10 11.67 2.88
N MET A 123 -2.75 10.42 2.56
CA MET A 123 -3.14 9.24 3.34
C MET A 123 -2.21 8.98 4.54
N ILE A 124 -1.15 9.78 4.69
CA ILE A 124 -0.13 9.61 5.73
C ILE A 124 -0.07 10.87 6.59
N ASP A 125 -0.12 10.67 7.90
CA ASP A 125 0.18 11.69 8.88
C ASP A 125 1.63 11.53 9.37
N ILE A 126 2.34 12.66 9.49
CA ILE A 126 3.73 12.69 9.96
C ILE A 126 3.74 13.34 11.34
N SER A 127 4.22 12.59 12.32
CA SER A 127 4.31 12.97 13.72
C SER A 127 5.76 12.91 14.19
N PRO A 128 6.25 13.93 14.90
CA PRO A 128 7.59 13.88 15.48
C PRO A 128 7.72 12.88 16.64
N VAL A 129 6.60 12.34 17.14
CA VAL A 129 6.55 11.41 18.28
C VAL A 129 6.39 9.97 17.81
N THR A 130 5.44 9.71 16.90
CA THR A 130 5.07 8.37 16.42
C THR A 130 5.71 8.01 15.09
N GLY A 131 6.24 9.01 14.35
CA GLY A 131 6.85 8.80 13.05
C GLY A 131 5.85 9.02 11.92
N ILE A 132 5.52 7.96 11.20
CA ILE A 132 4.52 8.00 10.12
C ILE A 132 3.37 7.06 10.46
N ASP A 133 2.15 7.57 10.39
CA ASP A 133 0.91 6.85 10.68
C ASP A 133 -0.06 7.00 9.51
N MET A 134 -1.06 6.13 9.41
CA MET A 134 -2.15 6.35 8.48
C MET A 134 -2.98 7.54 8.93
N SER A 135 -3.31 8.45 8.02
CA SER A 135 -4.29 9.51 8.30
C SER A 135 -5.69 8.93 8.42
N GLU A 136 -6.61 9.64 9.08
CA GLU A 136 -8.03 9.23 9.14
C GLU A 136 -8.63 9.02 7.74
N GLY A 137 -8.29 9.91 6.80
CA GLY A 137 -8.69 9.79 5.39
C GLY A 137 -8.06 8.58 4.71
N GLY A 138 -6.78 8.30 5.01
CA GLY A 138 -6.08 7.11 4.53
C GLY A 138 -6.72 5.81 5.00
N LEU A 139 -6.98 5.69 6.30
CA LEU A 139 -7.67 4.54 6.91
C LEU A 139 -9.04 4.32 6.27
N LYS A 140 -9.84 5.38 6.14
CA LYS A 140 -11.17 5.29 5.51
C LYS A 140 -11.08 4.89 4.03
N GLY A 141 -10.10 5.39 3.30
CA GLY A 141 -9.85 5.02 1.90
C GLY A 141 -9.51 3.55 1.76
N MET A 142 -8.59 3.05 2.60
CA MET A 142 -8.22 1.64 2.61
C MET A 142 -9.40 0.74 3.03
N ALA A 143 -10.14 1.12 4.06
CA ALA A 143 -11.33 0.38 4.50
C ALA A 143 -12.36 0.25 3.37
N LEU A 144 -12.62 1.35 2.63
CA LEU A 144 -13.54 1.31 1.49
C LEU A 144 -13.09 0.30 0.41
N LEU A 145 -11.80 0.25 0.08
CA LEU A 145 -11.27 -0.70 -0.90
C LEU A 145 -11.48 -2.15 -0.46
N HIS A 146 -11.16 -2.45 0.81
CA HIS A 146 -11.24 -3.81 1.34
C HIS A 146 -12.69 -4.26 1.55
N ASP A 147 -13.52 -3.40 2.14
CA ASP A 147 -14.92 -3.73 2.40
C ASP A 147 -15.69 -3.93 1.09
N SER A 148 -15.42 -3.11 0.06
CA SER A 148 -16.01 -3.31 -1.27
C SER A 148 -15.57 -4.65 -1.87
N PHE A 149 -14.29 -5.01 -1.74
CA PHE A 149 -13.79 -6.30 -2.23
C PHE A 149 -14.44 -7.48 -1.51
N ILE A 150 -14.55 -7.43 -0.18
CA ILE A 150 -15.19 -8.48 0.61
C ILE A 150 -16.70 -8.58 0.28
N GLU A 151 -17.37 -7.45 0.07
CA GLU A 151 -18.77 -7.45 -0.37
C GLU A 151 -18.93 -8.13 -1.72
N THR A 152 -18.08 -7.82 -2.71
CA THR A 152 -18.06 -8.50 -4.02
C THR A 152 -17.83 -10.00 -3.85
N LEU A 153 -16.88 -10.43 -3.00
CA LEU A 153 -16.66 -11.85 -2.74
C LEU A 153 -17.88 -12.57 -2.15
N LYS A 154 -18.66 -11.89 -1.29
CA LYS A 154 -19.88 -12.46 -0.71
C LYS A 154 -21.03 -12.57 -1.72
N THR A 155 -21.17 -11.58 -2.60
CA THR A 155 -22.32 -11.49 -3.52
C THR A 155 -22.08 -12.25 -4.81
N GLU A 156 -20.86 -12.20 -5.35
CA GLU A 156 -20.49 -12.75 -6.66
C GLU A 156 -19.61 -14.01 -6.54
N GLY A 157 -19.05 -14.28 -5.37
CA GLY A 157 -18.11 -15.39 -5.15
C GLY A 157 -16.68 -15.03 -5.57
N ILE A 158 -15.80 -16.04 -5.65
CA ILE A 158 -14.43 -15.85 -6.13
C ILE A 158 -14.49 -15.51 -7.63
N PRO A 159 -13.95 -14.36 -8.07
CA PRO A 159 -13.92 -14.00 -9.48
C PRO A 159 -13.26 -15.10 -10.31
N ALA A 160 -13.77 -15.32 -11.52
CA ALA A 160 -13.07 -16.20 -12.47
C ALA A 160 -11.64 -15.69 -12.66
N ALA A 161 -10.66 -16.61 -12.68
CA ALA A 161 -9.27 -16.26 -12.88
C ALA A 161 -9.13 -15.34 -14.11
N PRO A 162 -8.33 -14.25 -14.05
CA PRO A 162 -8.15 -13.38 -15.19
C PRO A 162 -7.69 -14.21 -16.39
N MET A 163 -8.43 -14.15 -17.50
CA MET A 163 -7.89 -14.67 -18.75
C MET A 163 -6.74 -13.74 -19.13
N ALA A 164 -5.52 -14.28 -19.21
CA ALA A 164 -4.40 -13.55 -19.77
C ALA A 164 -4.80 -13.04 -21.16
N HIS A 165 -4.82 -11.72 -21.33
CA HIS A 165 -4.97 -11.06 -22.63
C HIS A 165 -3.60 -10.72 -23.21
#